data_AF-A0A6L6CW90-F1
#
_entry.id   AF-A0A6L6CW90-F1
#
_cell.length_a   1.000
_cell.length_b   1.000
_cell.length_c   1.000
_cell.angle_alpha   90.00
_cell.angle_beta   90.00
_cell.angle_gamma   90.00
#
_symmetry.space_group_name_H-M   'P 1'
#
loop_
_entity.id
_entity.type
_entity.pdbx_description
1 polymer ?
#
loop_
_entity_poly.entity_id
_entity_poly.type
_entity_poly.pdbx_seq_one_letter_code
_entity_poly.pdbx_strand_id
1 'polypeptide(L)'
;MNTERSHERPGATFGIGSLPHRSVSEALDFVWSSTDIVTIPSLPRRSPAEGMIAQALVGIEGVSVGQYGGISVDVAHLDVDQFITTDLESDSYGAFKEFLDEFVQRNIRDVSTVKWQFVGPVTLGAALLRLGLEPEIAFPLALQAVRSHVLALEEEVTRVCGDATQIIVLDEPSLAEALEPGYCVGVEYIIDLISGALAAVEPRNISGVHCCASIDWGVLLATGANIISVPVPNANNQE
;
A
#
# COMPACT_ATOMS: atom_id res chain seq x y z
N MET A 1 4.21 -33.74 -10.12
CA MET A 1 2.82 -33.26 -10.33
C MET A 1 2.95 -31.76 -10.55
N ASN A 2 3.03 -31.33 -11.81
CA ASN A 2 3.14 -29.92 -12.16
C ASN A 2 1.80 -29.28 -11.87
N THR A 3 1.71 -28.52 -10.78
CA THR A 3 0.66 -27.51 -10.61
C THR A 3 0.94 -26.44 -11.66
N GLU A 4 0.19 -26.46 -12.76
CA GLU A 4 0.09 -25.29 -13.63
C GLU A 4 -0.34 -24.13 -12.73
N ARG A 5 0.58 -23.22 -12.41
CA ARG A 5 0.21 -21.94 -11.80
C ARG A 5 -0.76 -21.32 -12.80
N SER A 6 -1.98 -21.00 -12.36
CA SER A 6 -2.94 -20.27 -13.17
C SER A 6 -2.35 -18.90 -13.47
N HIS A 7 -1.58 -18.80 -14.55
CA HIS A 7 -1.06 -17.55 -15.02
C HIS A 7 -2.25 -16.67 -15.39
N GLU A 8 -2.28 -15.46 -14.83
CA GLU A 8 -3.26 -14.47 -15.22
C GLU A 8 -3.25 -14.29 -16.74
N ARG A 9 -4.42 -13.99 -17.29
CA ARG A 9 -4.56 -13.82 -18.74
C ARG A 9 -3.69 -12.63 -19.19
N PRO A 10 -2.92 -12.75 -20.28
CA PRO A 10 -2.23 -11.61 -20.86
C PRO A 10 -3.21 -10.45 -21.09
N GLY A 11 -2.87 -9.26 -20.58
CA GLY A 11 -3.72 -8.08 -20.65
C GLY A 11 -4.80 -7.99 -19.56
N ALA A 12 -4.70 -8.78 -18.48
CA ALA A 12 -5.58 -8.66 -17.32
C ALA A 12 -5.52 -7.25 -16.69
N THR A 13 -6.66 -6.81 -16.17
CA THR A 13 -6.87 -5.48 -15.58
C THR A 13 -7.06 -5.56 -14.06
N PHE A 14 -6.59 -4.54 -13.33
CA PHE A 14 -6.87 -4.32 -11.91
C PHE A 14 -7.00 -2.83 -11.60
N GLY A 15 -7.61 -2.49 -10.45
CA GLY A 15 -7.75 -1.12 -9.97
C GLY A 15 -6.51 -0.59 -9.25
N ILE A 16 -6.32 0.74 -9.27
CA ILE A 16 -5.22 1.38 -8.52
C ILE A 16 -5.39 1.24 -7.01
N GLY A 17 -6.61 1.26 -6.49
CA GLY A 17 -6.88 0.95 -5.07
C GLY A 17 -8.02 1.77 -4.49
N SER A 18 -7.78 3.06 -4.24
CA SER A 18 -8.78 3.92 -3.61
C SER A 18 -10.00 4.15 -4.52
N LEU A 19 -11.19 4.18 -3.91
CA LEU A 19 -12.45 4.46 -4.62
C LEU A 19 -13.18 5.67 -4.03
N PRO A 20 -13.91 6.44 -4.86
CA PRO A 20 -14.64 7.63 -4.43
C PRO A 20 -15.98 7.34 -3.74
N HIS A 21 -16.19 6.11 -3.24
CA HIS A 21 -17.42 5.67 -2.59
C HIS A 21 -17.48 6.05 -1.11
N ARG A 22 -18.69 6.25 -0.60
CA ARG A 22 -18.97 6.39 0.84
C ARG A 22 -19.62 5.14 1.44
N SER A 23 -20.25 4.30 0.60
CA SER A 23 -20.83 3.02 0.99
C SER A 23 -19.83 1.92 0.69
N VAL A 24 -19.54 1.07 1.68
CA VAL A 24 -18.68 -0.11 1.49
C VAL A 24 -19.33 -1.07 0.50
N SER A 25 -20.61 -1.38 0.69
CA SER A 25 -21.34 -2.32 -0.18
C SER A 25 -21.35 -1.88 -1.65
N GLU A 26 -21.58 -0.59 -1.94
CA GLU A 26 -21.53 -0.09 -3.33
C GLU A 26 -20.12 -0.20 -3.92
N ALA A 27 -19.09 0.05 -3.11
CA ALA A 27 -17.71 -0.08 -3.55
C ALA A 27 -17.34 -1.54 -3.83
N LEU A 28 -17.77 -2.47 -2.99
CA LEU A 28 -17.48 -3.89 -3.17
C LEU A 28 -18.24 -4.45 -4.38
N ASP A 29 -19.51 -4.09 -4.57
CA ASP A 29 -20.26 -4.43 -5.79
C ASP A 29 -19.51 -3.97 -7.05
N PHE A 30 -18.97 -2.75 -7.04
CA PHE A 30 -18.14 -2.23 -8.13
C PHE A 30 -16.86 -3.05 -8.31
N VAL A 31 -16.10 -3.31 -7.24
CA VAL A 31 -14.83 -4.06 -7.28
C VAL A 31 -15.04 -5.45 -7.90
N TRP A 32 -16.10 -6.15 -7.50
CA TRP A 32 -16.38 -7.50 -7.98
C TRP A 32 -16.80 -7.58 -9.45
N SER A 33 -17.20 -6.46 -10.07
CA SER A 33 -17.71 -6.44 -11.45
C SER A 33 -16.83 -5.71 -12.47
N SER A 34 -15.77 -5.01 -12.03
CA SER A 34 -15.14 -3.97 -12.87
C SER A 34 -13.86 -4.39 -13.58
N THR A 35 -13.09 -5.34 -13.02
CA THR A 35 -11.76 -5.71 -13.53
C THR A 35 -11.55 -7.22 -13.50
N ASP A 36 -10.57 -7.71 -14.27
CA ASP A 36 -10.25 -9.16 -14.32
C ASP A 36 -9.70 -9.67 -12.98
N ILE A 37 -8.89 -8.85 -12.32
CA ILE A 37 -8.32 -9.12 -10.99
C ILE A 37 -9.02 -8.20 -10.00
N VAL A 38 -9.60 -8.81 -8.97
CA VAL A 38 -10.31 -8.08 -7.92
C VAL A 38 -9.31 -7.33 -7.04
N THR A 39 -9.63 -6.08 -6.74
CA THR A 39 -8.76 -5.18 -5.97
C THR A 39 -9.41 -4.83 -4.64
N ILE A 40 -8.76 -5.15 -3.52
CA ILE A 40 -9.22 -4.73 -2.20
C ILE A 40 -9.17 -3.20 -2.12
N PRO A 41 -10.33 -2.52 -1.97
CA PRO A 41 -10.36 -1.07 -2.05
C PRO A 41 -9.96 -0.43 -0.72
N SER A 42 -9.53 0.83 -0.79
CA SER A 42 -9.60 1.75 0.35
C SER A 42 -10.65 2.82 0.07
N LEU A 43 -11.38 3.25 1.10
CA LEU A 43 -12.48 4.21 1.00
C LEU A 43 -12.27 5.46 1.85
N PRO A 44 -11.30 6.34 1.52
CA PRO A 44 -11.04 7.58 2.28
C PRO A 44 -12.25 8.51 2.40
N ARG A 45 -13.22 8.42 1.48
CA ARG A 45 -14.48 9.19 1.54
C ARG A 45 -15.52 8.61 2.50
N ARG A 46 -15.45 7.31 2.81
CA ARG A 46 -16.22 6.68 3.87
C ARG A 46 -15.61 7.05 5.21
N SER A 47 -14.32 6.83 5.38
CA SER A 47 -13.57 7.22 6.57
C SER A 47 -12.21 7.83 6.20
N PRO A 48 -11.88 9.04 6.71
CA PRO A 48 -10.54 9.59 6.58
C PRO A 48 -9.43 8.69 7.15
N ALA A 49 -9.78 7.78 8.07
CA ALA A 49 -8.83 6.83 8.66
C ALA A 49 -8.32 5.79 7.65
N GLU A 50 -9.07 5.54 6.56
CA GLU A 50 -8.63 4.71 5.43
C GLU A 50 -7.71 5.46 4.44
N GLY A 51 -7.39 6.73 4.72
CA GLY A 51 -6.36 7.45 3.98
C GLY A 51 -5.00 6.77 4.17
N MET A 52 -4.21 6.64 3.08
CA MET A 52 -2.98 5.85 3.05
C MET A 52 -1.99 6.16 4.20
N ILE A 53 -1.85 7.43 4.59
CA ILE A 53 -0.98 7.83 5.70
C ILE A 53 -1.60 7.49 7.04
N ALA A 54 -2.88 7.82 7.25
CA ALA A 54 -3.58 7.52 8.50
C ALA A 54 -3.60 6.01 8.78
N GLN A 55 -3.85 5.20 7.74
CA GLN A 55 -3.85 3.75 7.82
C GLN A 55 -2.48 3.19 8.26
N ALA A 56 -1.38 3.72 7.72
CA ALA A 56 -0.04 3.24 8.05
C ALA A 56 0.53 3.73 9.39
N LEU A 57 -0.18 4.62 10.06
CA LEU A 57 0.20 5.10 11.40
C LEU A 57 -0.53 4.36 12.52
N VAL A 58 -1.47 3.48 12.17
CA VAL A 58 -2.19 2.65 13.16
C VAL A 58 -1.18 1.75 13.89
N GLY A 59 -1.24 1.74 15.22
CA GLY A 59 -0.38 0.87 16.02
C GLY A 59 1.05 1.38 16.24
N ILE A 60 1.36 2.61 15.82
CA ILE A 60 2.60 3.31 16.20
C ILE A 60 2.35 4.09 17.48
N GLU A 61 3.05 3.75 18.57
CA GLU A 61 2.96 4.51 19.83
C GLU A 61 3.49 5.93 19.66
N GLY A 62 2.82 6.88 20.33
CA GLY A 62 3.09 8.31 20.15
C GLY A 62 2.43 8.93 18.92
N VAL A 63 1.76 8.15 18.07
CA VAL A 63 0.99 8.69 16.93
C VAL A 63 -0.51 8.55 17.18
N SER A 64 -1.27 9.61 16.91
CA SER A 64 -2.72 9.58 16.98
C SER A 64 -3.37 10.20 15.76
N VAL A 65 -4.43 9.55 15.29
CA VAL A 65 -5.27 10.00 14.17
C VAL A 65 -6.58 10.55 14.75
N GLY A 66 -6.81 11.83 14.56
CA GLY A 66 -8.04 12.51 14.96
C GLY A 66 -9.23 12.14 14.08
N GLN A 67 -10.43 12.41 14.59
CA GLN A 67 -11.73 12.10 13.97
C GLN A 67 -11.96 12.62 12.53
N TYR A 68 -11.14 13.57 12.06
CA TYR A 68 -11.21 14.14 10.70
C TYR A 68 -9.99 13.76 9.84
N GLY A 69 -9.21 12.75 10.25
CA GLY A 69 -7.98 12.33 9.57
C GLY A 69 -6.77 13.22 9.86
N GLY A 70 -6.88 14.15 10.83
CA GLY A 70 -5.74 14.94 11.29
C GLY A 70 -4.77 14.04 12.05
N ILE A 71 -3.50 14.03 11.66
CA ILE A 71 -2.47 13.22 12.29
C ILE A 71 -1.70 14.09 13.28
N SER A 72 -1.44 13.58 14.48
CA SER A 72 -0.53 14.19 15.44
C SER A 72 0.48 13.18 15.94
N VAL A 73 1.72 13.63 16.09
CA VAL A 73 2.82 12.83 16.63
C VAL A 73 3.32 13.52 17.89
N ASP A 74 3.27 12.80 19.00
CA ASP A 74 3.94 13.18 20.23
C ASP A 74 5.35 12.63 20.19
N VAL A 75 6.29 13.45 19.71
CA VAL A 75 7.70 13.10 19.57
C VAL A 75 8.33 12.66 20.90
N ALA A 76 7.83 13.16 22.05
CA ALA A 76 8.37 12.77 23.36
C ALA A 76 7.95 11.35 23.78
N HIS A 77 6.89 10.81 23.19
CA HIS A 77 6.35 9.48 23.45
C HIS A 77 6.47 8.54 22.24
N LEU A 78 7.18 8.96 21.18
CA LEU A 78 7.44 8.12 20.02
C LEU A 78 8.46 7.04 20.41
N ASP A 79 8.00 5.79 20.47
CA ASP A 79 8.86 4.63 20.66
C ASP A 79 9.11 3.94 19.31
N VAL A 80 10.27 4.23 18.73
CA VAL A 80 10.67 3.67 17.43
C VAL A 80 11.08 2.20 17.52
N ASP A 81 11.44 1.73 18.71
CA ASP A 81 11.87 0.34 18.94
C ASP A 81 10.67 -0.57 19.23
N GLN A 82 9.49 0.01 19.46
CA GLN A 82 8.28 -0.76 19.71
C GLN A 82 7.81 -1.52 18.47
N PHE A 83 7.28 -2.72 18.70
CA PHE A 83 6.64 -3.50 17.66
C PHE A 83 5.34 -2.85 17.18
N ILE A 84 5.29 -2.49 15.90
CA ILE A 84 4.10 -1.94 15.25
C ILE A 84 3.10 -3.07 15.00
N THR A 85 1.92 -2.96 15.60
CA THR A 85 0.86 -3.98 15.48
C THR A 85 -0.29 -3.46 14.62
N THR A 86 -0.62 -4.18 13.56
CA THR A 86 -1.78 -3.87 12.72
C THR A 86 -3.08 -4.23 13.44
N ASP A 87 -3.95 -3.25 13.67
CA ASP A 87 -5.31 -3.48 14.15
C ASP A 87 -6.29 -3.49 12.98
N LEU A 88 -6.61 -4.68 12.46
CA LEU A 88 -7.58 -4.87 11.37
C LEU A 88 -9.02 -4.53 11.76
N GLU A 89 -9.34 -4.44 13.05
CA GLU A 89 -10.65 -4.01 13.53
C GLU A 89 -10.76 -2.46 13.58
N SER A 90 -9.65 -1.75 13.38
CA SER A 90 -9.65 -0.30 13.23
C SER A 90 -10.47 0.14 12.03
N ASP A 91 -11.13 1.30 12.16
CA ASP A 91 -11.85 1.95 11.07
C ASP A 91 -10.95 2.24 9.84
N SER A 92 -9.62 2.28 10.03
CA SER A 92 -8.61 2.38 8.96
C SER A 92 -8.59 1.19 7.99
N TYR A 93 -9.19 0.05 8.34
CA TYR A 93 -9.22 -1.15 7.51
C TYR A 93 -10.65 -1.60 7.20
N GLY A 94 -11.66 -0.75 7.41
CA GLY A 94 -13.07 -1.10 7.26
C GLY A 94 -13.41 -1.73 5.90
N ALA A 95 -13.04 -1.08 4.78
CA ALA A 95 -13.28 -1.63 3.45
C ALA A 95 -12.46 -2.90 3.16
N PHE A 96 -11.26 -3.00 3.74
CA PHE A 96 -10.38 -4.16 3.60
C PHE A 96 -10.99 -5.39 4.28
N LYS A 97 -11.42 -5.24 5.54
CA LYS A 97 -12.08 -6.29 6.32
C LYS A 97 -13.38 -6.76 5.66
N GLU A 98 -14.22 -5.83 5.24
CA GLU A 98 -15.50 -6.17 4.59
C GLU A 98 -15.29 -6.89 3.25
N PHE A 99 -14.26 -6.53 2.48
CA PHE A 99 -13.88 -7.30 1.28
C PHE A 99 -13.55 -8.76 1.62
N LEU A 100 -12.77 -8.98 2.69
CA LEU A 100 -12.39 -10.32 3.12
C LEU A 100 -13.60 -11.14 3.62
N ASP A 101 -14.48 -10.52 4.40
CA ASP A 101 -15.71 -11.16 4.87
C ASP A 101 -16.62 -11.53 3.68
N GLU A 102 -16.73 -10.64 2.69
CA GLU A 102 -17.51 -10.89 1.47
C GLU A 102 -16.87 -11.97 0.59
N PHE A 103 -15.54 -12.03 0.50
CA PHE A 103 -14.82 -13.09 -0.20
C PHE A 103 -15.24 -14.48 0.30
N VAL A 104 -15.31 -14.65 1.63
CA VAL A 104 -15.78 -15.90 2.26
C VAL A 104 -17.25 -16.17 1.93
N GLN A 105 -18.11 -15.15 2.06
CA GLN A 105 -19.56 -15.29 1.84
C GLN A 105 -19.91 -15.65 0.39
N ARG A 106 -19.22 -15.06 -0.58
CA ARG A 106 -19.43 -15.35 -2.00
C ARG A 106 -18.94 -16.76 -2.37
N ASN A 107 -18.08 -17.39 -1.55
CA ASN A 107 -17.54 -18.75 -1.75
C ASN A 107 -16.98 -18.92 -3.18
N ILE A 108 -16.28 -17.89 -3.68
CA ILE A 108 -15.78 -17.87 -5.05
C ILE A 108 -14.55 -18.76 -5.12
N ARG A 109 -14.63 -19.83 -5.89
CA ARG A 109 -13.51 -20.78 -6.09
C ARG A 109 -12.62 -20.44 -7.27
N ASP A 110 -13.05 -19.47 -8.09
CA ASP A 110 -12.40 -19.14 -9.36
C ASP A 110 -11.51 -17.88 -9.29
N VAL A 111 -11.35 -17.27 -8.09
CA VAL A 111 -10.40 -16.16 -7.90
C VAL A 111 -9.01 -16.74 -7.67
N SER A 112 -8.16 -16.67 -8.69
CA SER A 112 -6.76 -17.11 -8.61
C SER A 112 -5.81 -16.01 -8.12
N THR A 113 -6.24 -14.75 -8.21
CA THR A 113 -5.44 -13.60 -7.80
C THR A 113 -6.31 -12.53 -7.15
N VAL A 114 -5.80 -11.94 -6.08
CA VAL A 114 -6.31 -10.72 -5.47
C VAL A 114 -5.23 -9.65 -5.47
N LYS A 115 -5.60 -8.39 -5.72
CA LYS A 115 -4.69 -7.26 -5.63
C LYS A 115 -5.05 -6.41 -4.42
N TRP A 116 -4.06 -5.89 -3.72
CA TRP A 116 -4.23 -4.84 -2.73
C TRP A 116 -3.01 -3.92 -2.72
N GLN A 117 -3.10 -2.84 -1.95
CA GLN A 117 -2.09 -1.79 -1.94
C GLN A 117 -1.89 -1.24 -0.53
N PHE A 118 -0.71 -0.68 -0.31
CA PHE A 118 -0.34 0.01 0.92
C PHE A 118 0.54 1.21 0.59
N VAL A 119 0.64 2.20 1.47
CA VAL A 119 1.59 3.29 1.27
C VAL A 119 3.02 2.75 1.25
N GLY A 120 3.87 3.31 0.40
CA GLY A 120 5.29 3.02 0.40
C GLY A 120 6.08 3.81 1.44
N PRO A 121 7.30 3.34 1.80
CA PRO A 121 8.11 3.92 2.87
C PRO A 121 8.60 5.34 2.58
N VAL A 122 8.76 5.73 1.31
CA VAL A 122 9.25 7.07 0.96
C VAL A 122 8.15 8.10 1.22
N THR A 123 6.92 7.80 0.82
CA THR A 123 5.75 8.65 1.03
C THR A 123 5.37 8.73 2.50
N LEU A 124 5.40 7.62 3.22
CA LEU A 124 5.17 7.64 4.66
C LEU A 124 6.28 8.42 5.39
N GLY A 125 7.54 8.22 5.01
CA GLY A 125 8.68 8.99 5.56
C GLY A 125 8.53 10.48 5.30
N ALA A 126 8.15 10.89 4.08
CA ALA A 126 7.88 12.28 3.75
C ALA A 126 6.73 12.88 4.58
N ALA A 127 5.70 12.09 4.89
CA ALA A 127 4.64 12.54 5.80
C ALA A 127 5.14 12.70 7.24
N LEU A 128 5.96 11.78 7.74
CA LEU A 128 6.58 11.86 9.06
C LEU A 128 7.54 13.07 9.20
N LEU A 129 8.31 13.38 8.16
CA LEU A 129 9.11 14.61 8.10
C LEU A 129 8.25 15.87 8.27
N ARG A 130 7.10 15.92 7.57
CA ARG A 130 6.16 17.05 7.68
C ARG A 130 5.52 17.16 9.06
N LEU A 131 5.52 16.07 9.83
CA LEU A 131 5.08 16.02 11.22
C LEU A 131 6.19 16.41 12.21
N GLY A 132 7.40 16.70 11.72
CA GLY A 132 8.51 17.25 12.49
C GLY A 132 9.55 16.23 12.94
N LEU A 133 9.52 15.00 12.41
CA LEU A 133 10.57 14.00 12.69
C LEU A 133 11.81 14.30 11.85
N GLU A 134 12.98 14.00 12.41
CA GLU A 134 14.25 14.05 11.68
C GLU A 134 14.33 12.92 10.63
N PRO A 135 15.01 13.10 9.49
CA PRO A 135 15.11 12.08 8.44
C PRO A 135 15.61 10.72 8.93
N GLU A 136 16.58 10.71 9.85
CA GLU A 136 17.18 9.51 10.43
C GLU A 136 16.21 8.72 11.32
N ILE A 137 15.06 9.31 11.68
CA ILE A 137 13.98 8.68 12.43
C ILE A 137 12.80 8.38 11.50
N ALA A 138 12.40 9.35 10.68
CA ALA A 138 11.22 9.28 9.83
C ALA A 138 11.26 8.12 8.84
N PHE A 139 12.36 7.96 8.10
CA PHE A 139 12.44 6.91 7.07
C PHE A 139 12.62 5.50 7.64
N PRO A 140 13.46 5.26 8.67
CA PRO A 140 13.52 3.95 9.31
C PRO A 140 12.18 3.54 9.94
N LEU A 141 11.49 4.46 10.63
CA LEU A 141 10.16 4.21 11.18
C LEU A 141 9.14 3.91 10.08
N ALA A 142 9.16 4.66 8.97
CA ALA A 142 8.29 4.41 7.83
C ALA A 142 8.52 3.02 7.23
N LEU A 143 9.79 2.62 7.04
CA LEU A 143 10.13 1.29 6.53
C LEU A 143 9.64 0.20 7.48
N GLN A 144 9.85 0.36 8.79
CA GLN A 144 9.37 -0.59 9.79
C GLN A 144 7.84 -0.70 9.77
N ALA A 145 7.13 0.42 9.76
CA ALA A 145 5.67 0.46 9.70
C ALA A 145 5.13 -0.24 8.44
N VAL A 146 5.65 0.12 7.27
CA VAL A 146 5.23 -0.50 6.00
C VAL A 146 5.48 -2.00 6.02
N ARG A 147 6.67 -2.45 6.45
CA ARG A 147 6.97 -3.89 6.53
C ARG A 147 6.04 -4.62 7.49
N SER A 148 5.81 -4.09 8.69
CA SER A 148 4.93 -4.70 9.68
C SER A 148 3.49 -4.81 9.19
N HIS A 149 2.95 -3.74 8.59
CA HIS A 149 1.60 -3.75 8.06
C HIS A 149 1.46 -4.67 6.85
N VAL A 150 2.40 -4.63 5.91
CA VAL A 150 2.37 -5.50 4.73
C VAL A 150 2.36 -6.97 5.14
N LEU A 151 3.23 -7.38 6.07
CA LEU A 151 3.27 -8.75 6.58
C LEU A 151 1.94 -9.18 7.21
N ALA A 152 1.37 -8.34 8.09
CA ALA A 152 0.12 -8.66 8.77
C ALA A 152 -1.08 -8.74 7.80
N LEU A 153 -1.15 -7.82 6.83
CA LEU A 153 -2.21 -7.82 5.80
C LEU A 153 -2.05 -9.00 4.85
N GLU A 154 -0.83 -9.35 4.45
CA GLU A 154 -0.52 -10.50 3.60
C GLU A 154 -0.90 -11.82 4.27
N GLU A 155 -0.62 -11.96 5.57
CA GLU A 155 -1.03 -13.12 6.37
C GLU A 155 -2.55 -13.23 6.44
N GLU A 156 -3.25 -12.12 6.67
CA GLU A 156 -4.71 -12.12 6.76
C GLU A 156 -5.37 -12.43 5.41
N VAL A 157 -4.89 -11.84 4.32
CA VAL A 157 -5.37 -12.15 2.96
C VAL A 157 -5.07 -13.61 2.62
N THR A 158 -3.91 -14.15 3.02
CA THR A 158 -3.61 -15.58 2.86
C THR A 158 -4.60 -16.45 3.62
N ARG A 159 -4.90 -16.08 4.87
CA ARG A 159 -5.83 -16.82 5.73
C ARG A 159 -7.23 -16.92 5.12
N VAL A 160 -7.68 -15.87 4.45
CA VAL A 160 -9.03 -15.75 3.88
C VAL A 160 -9.11 -16.24 2.43
N CYS A 161 -8.19 -15.80 1.58
CA CYS A 161 -8.18 -16.07 0.14
C CYS A 161 -7.40 -17.35 -0.23
N GLY A 162 -6.72 -17.98 0.72
CA GLY A 162 -6.06 -19.28 0.55
C GLY A 162 -4.88 -19.23 -0.42
N ASP A 163 -4.95 -20.05 -1.48
CA ASP A 163 -3.89 -20.19 -2.49
C ASP A 163 -3.91 -19.10 -3.57
N ALA A 164 -4.83 -18.13 -3.48
CA ALA A 164 -4.85 -17.00 -4.41
C ALA A 164 -3.52 -16.24 -4.32
N THR A 165 -2.91 -15.98 -5.49
CA THR A 165 -1.71 -15.14 -5.57
C THR A 165 -2.09 -13.72 -5.17
N GLN A 166 -1.25 -13.06 -4.38
CA GLN A 166 -1.47 -11.66 -4.02
C GLN A 166 -0.60 -10.76 -4.89
N ILE A 167 -1.20 -9.73 -5.48
CA ILE A 167 -0.47 -8.59 -6.03
C ILE A 167 -0.48 -7.50 -4.97
N ILE A 168 0.69 -7.16 -4.43
CA ILE A 168 0.85 -6.19 -3.35
C ILE A 168 1.61 -4.99 -3.90
N VAL A 169 0.94 -3.85 -4.02
CA VAL A 169 1.51 -2.64 -4.60
C VAL A 169 1.78 -1.58 -3.53
N LEU A 170 3.01 -1.09 -3.46
CA LEU A 170 3.37 0.07 -2.63
C LEU A 170 3.13 1.36 -3.40
N ASP A 171 2.24 2.20 -2.88
CA ASP A 171 1.88 3.49 -3.46
C ASP A 171 2.84 4.58 -2.97
N GLU A 172 3.57 5.18 -3.92
CA GLU A 172 4.63 6.16 -3.68
C GLU A 172 4.38 7.51 -4.39
N PRO A 173 3.29 8.24 -4.08
CA PRO A 173 2.99 9.53 -4.72
C PRO A 173 4.01 10.64 -4.40
N SER A 174 4.74 10.57 -3.26
CA SER A 174 5.78 11.55 -2.92
C SER A 174 7.15 11.23 -3.52
N LEU A 175 7.28 10.16 -4.30
CA LEU A 175 8.57 9.75 -4.87
C LEU A 175 9.15 10.80 -5.83
N ALA A 176 8.32 11.50 -6.61
CA ALA A 176 8.82 12.55 -7.50
C ALA A 176 9.57 13.66 -6.74
N GLU A 177 8.96 14.17 -5.67
CA GLU A 177 9.57 15.18 -4.78
C GLU A 177 10.83 14.62 -4.11
N ALA A 178 10.80 13.35 -3.69
CA ALA A 178 11.95 12.71 -3.06
C ALA A 178 13.16 12.55 -3.99
N LEU A 179 12.94 12.52 -5.31
CA LEU A 179 13.99 12.41 -6.33
C LEU A 179 14.53 13.78 -6.77
N GLU A 180 13.97 14.89 -6.30
CA GLU A 180 14.47 16.22 -6.66
C GLU A 180 15.86 16.50 -6.05
N PRO A 181 16.73 17.23 -6.76
CA PRO A 181 18.01 17.64 -6.22
C PRO A 181 17.86 18.44 -4.92
N GLY A 182 18.58 18.03 -3.87
CA GLY A 182 18.54 18.70 -2.57
C GLY A 182 17.47 18.17 -1.62
N TYR A 183 16.76 17.10 -1.97
CA TYR A 183 15.97 16.35 -1.00
C TYR A 183 16.84 15.84 0.16
N CYS A 184 16.23 15.60 1.31
CA CYS A 184 16.94 15.28 2.56
C CYS A 184 17.68 13.93 2.55
N VAL A 185 17.38 13.05 1.59
CA VAL A 185 18.03 11.75 1.41
C VAL A 185 18.39 11.52 -0.05
N GLY A 186 19.40 10.68 -0.31
CA GLY A 186 19.86 10.37 -1.66
C GLY A 186 19.02 9.31 -2.38
N VAL A 187 19.10 9.28 -3.72
CA VAL A 187 18.37 8.34 -4.60
C VAL A 187 18.64 6.88 -4.26
N GLU A 188 19.89 6.51 -3.98
CA GLU A 188 20.23 5.12 -3.60
C GLU A 188 19.51 4.70 -2.31
N TYR A 189 19.42 5.60 -1.32
CA TYR A 189 18.70 5.33 -0.08
C TYR A 189 17.19 5.17 -0.32
N ILE A 190 16.62 5.95 -1.23
CA ILE A 190 15.22 5.82 -1.66
C ILE A 190 14.96 4.45 -2.30
N ILE A 191 15.85 4.01 -3.19
CA ILE A 191 15.79 2.69 -3.81
C ILE A 191 15.87 1.60 -2.73
N ASP A 192 16.79 1.73 -1.78
CA ASP A 192 16.97 0.78 -0.66
C ASP A 192 15.73 0.71 0.24
N LEU A 193 15.09 1.84 0.55
CA LEU A 193 13.85 1.87 1.33
C LEU A 193 12.74 1.08 0.64
N ILE A 194 12.48 1.35 -0.65
CA ILE A 194 11.42 0.67 -1.40
C ILE A 194 11.76 -0.81 -1.55
N SER A 195 13.00 -1.14 -1.92
CA SER A 195 13.48 -2.54 -2.03
C SER A 195 13.33 -3.29 -0.71
N GLY A 196 13.68 -2.64 0.39
CA GLY A 196 13.54 -3.17 1.74
C GLY A 196 12.08 -3.41 2.12
N ALA A 197 11.14 -2.57 1.70
CA ALA A 197 9.72 -2.80 1.93
C ALA A 197 9.17 -3.94 1.06
N LEU A 198 9.51 -3.98 -0.24
CA LEU A 198 9.10 -5.06 -1.15
C LEU A 198 9.63 -6.43 -0.72
N ALA A 199 10.82 -6.48 -0.12
CA ALA A 199 11.41 -7.71 0.41
C ALA A 199 10.63 -8.31 1.61
N ALA A 200 9.62 -7.63 2.15
CA ALA A 200 8.71 -8.22 3.13
C ALA A 200 7.71 -9.20 2.50
N VAL A 201 7.37 -9.02 1.23
CA VAL A 201 6.36 -9.82 0.52
C VAL A 201 6.86 -11.25 0.32
N GLU A 202 6.01 -12.25 0.57
CA GLU A 202 6.37 -13.65 0.36
C GLU A 202 6.72 -13.92 -1.12
N PRO A 203 7.76 -14.71 -1.42
CA PRO A 203 8.20 -14.98 -2.81
C PRO A 203 7.16 -15.65 -3.73
N ARG A 204 6.04 -16.16 -3.17
CA ARG A 204 4.94 -16.71 -3.97
C ARG A 204 4.01 -15.61 -4.50
N ASN A 205 4.02 -14.45 -3.88
CA ASN A 205 3.22 -13.28 -4.22
C ASN A 205 4.02 -12.34 -5.14
N ILE A 206 3.34 -11.34 -5.68
CA ILE A 206 3.88 -10.40 -6.65
C ILE A 206 3.95 -9.03 -5.98
N SER A 207 5.16 -8.52 -5.81
CA SER A 207 5.40 -7.21 -5.22
C SER A 207 5.49 -6.14 -6.32
N GLY A 208 4.90 -4.96 -6.09
CA GLY A 208 4.88 -3.89 -7.07
C GLY A 208 5.01 -2.51 -6.45
N VAL A 209 5.32 -1.53 -7.28
CA VAL A 209 5.36 -0.13 -6.90
C VAL A 209 4.50 0.71 -7.85
N HIS A 210 3.72 1.63 -7.28
CA HIS A 210 2.96 2.60 -8.03
C HIS A 210 3.46 4.01 -7.71
N CYS A 211 3.65 4.83 -8.74
CA CYS A 211 3.86 6.26 -8.56
C CYS A 211 2.99 6.99 -9.59
N CYS A 212 2.14 7.90 -9.12
CA CYS A 212 1.23 8.67 -9.99
C CYS A 212 1.91 9.87 -10.66
N ALA A 213 3.17 10.15 -10.35
CA ALA A 213 3.93 11.25 -10.93
C ALA A 213 4.77 10.79 -12.13
N SER A 214 5.13 11.75 -12.99
CA SER A 214 6.12 11.51 -14.05
C SER A 214 7.50 11.49 -13.42
N ILE A 215 8.14 10.32 -13.37
CA ILE A 215 9.48 10.13 -12.80
C ILE A 215 10.35 9.28 -13.71
N ASP A 216 11.66 9.28 -13.46
CA ASP A 216 12.58 8.35 -14.12
C ASP A 216 12.25 6.91 -13.71
N TRP A 217 11.77 6.12 -14.68
CA TRP A 217 11.44 4.71 -14.46
C TRP A 217 12.66 3.87 -14.09
N GLY A 218 13.88 4.34 -14.38
CA GLY A 218 15.12 3.71 -13.95
C GLY A 218 15.18 3.50 -12.44
N VAL A 219 14.68 4.45 -11.66
CA VAL A 219 14.59 4.33 -10.19
C VAL A 219 13.63 3.22 -9.81
N LEU A 220 12.42 3.19 -10.39
CA LEU A 220 11.42 2.15 -10.11
C LEU A 220 11.93 0.75 -10.50
N LEU A 221 12.62 0.63 -11.64
CA LEU A 221 13.23 -0.62 -12.09
C LEU A 221 14.35 -1.10 -11.17
N ALA A 222 15.10 -0.17 -10.55
CA ALA A 222 16.16 -0.51 -9.62
C ALA A 222 15.65 -1.05 -8.27
N THR A 223 14.39 -0.83 -7.91
CA THR A 223 13.79 -1.30 -6.64
C THR A 223 13.59 -2.82 -6.55
N GLY A 224 13.69 -3.53 -7.68
CA GLY A 224 13.40 -4.96 -7.76
C GLY A 224 11.91 -5.32 -7.78
N ALA A 225 11.02 -4.34 -7.92
CA ALA A 225 9.59 -4.58 -8.08
C ALA A 225 9.28 -5.51 -9.28
N ASN A 226 8.32 -6.42 -9.08
CA ASN A 226 7.83 -7.30 -10.16
C ASN A 226 6.84 -6.57 -11.08
N ILE A 227 6.09 -5.61 -10.52
CA ILE A 227 5.14 -4.74 -11.23
C ILE A 227 5.50 -3.28 -11.00
N ILE A 228 5.47 -2.49 -12.06
CA ILE A 228 5.55 -1.03 -12.01
C ILE A 228 4.25 -0.47 -12.57
N SER A 229 3.57 0.39 -11.79
CA SER A 229 2.37 1.09 -12.20
C SER A 229 2.64 2.59 -12.28
N VAL A 230 2.59 3.14 -13.48
CA VAL A 230 2.91 4.55 -13.78
C VAL A 230 1.87 5.16 -14.71
N PRO A 231 1.67 6.48 -14.68
CA PRO A 231 0.86 7.18 -15.66
C PRO A 231 1.36 6.88 -17.06
N VAL A 232 0.44 6.60 -17.98
CA VAL A 232 0.77 6.56 -19.40
C VAL A 232 1.08 8.01 -19.82
N PRO A 233 2.28 8.29 -20.38
CA PRO A 233 2.60 9.62 -20.89
C PRO A 233 1.56 10.04 -21.93
N ASN A 234 0.95 11.21 -21.74
CA ASN A 234 0.09 11.84 -22.74
C ASN A 234 0.80 13.09 -23.25
N ALA A 235 0.50 13.51 -24.49
CA ALA A 235 1.11 14.68 -25.15
C ALA A 235 0.99 15.99 -24.34
N ASN A 236 0.07 16.05 -23.38
CA ASN A 236 -0.16 17.20 -22.51
C ASN A 236 0.64 17.17 -21.19
N ASN A 237 1.37 16.09 -20.88
CA ASN A 237 2.14 15.91 -19.63
C ASN A 237 3.65 15.91 -19.86
N GLN A 238 4.14 16.55 -20.94
CA GLN A 238 5.56 16.80 -21.15
C GLN A 238 5.92 18.19 -20.60
N GLU A 239 6.01 18.30 -19.28
CA GLU A 239 6.84 19.30 -18.60
C GLU A 239 7.59 18.61 -17.46
#